data_AF-A0A497D8X2-F1
#
_entry.id   AF-A0A497D8X2-F1
#
_cell.length_a   1.000
_cell.length_b   1.000
_cell.length_c   1.000
_cell.angle_alpha   90.00
_cell.angle_beta   90.00
_cell.angle_gamma   90.00
#
_symmetry.space_group_name_H-M   'P 1'
#
loop_
_entity.id
_entity.type
_entity.pdbx_description
1 polymer ?
#
loop_
_entity_poly.entity_id
_entity_poly.type
_entity_poly.pdbx_seq_one_letter_code
_entity_poly.pdbx_strand_id
1 'polypeptide(L)'
;QLDIILCDYILKQKPFQQEALTPFRTAIQAFHLDWISKKPACLITDILEEVVDKNGVKSSKALLYTHLPEAIRQDRWWWDFDSTGTYYAGSRTRMEVQAVEWI
;
A
#
# COMPACT_ATOMS: atom_id res chain seq x y z
N GLN A 1 0.87 4.72 -1.74
CA GLN A 1 0.51 6.11 -2.12
C GLN A 1 1.08 6.57 -3.48
N LEU A 2 2.20 6.00 -3.94
CA LEU A 2 2.98 6.48 -5.10
C LEU A 2 2.30 6.32 -6.48
N ASP A 3 1.31 5.45 -6.58
CA ASP A 3 0.65 5.05 -7.83
C ASP A 3 -0.84 5.44 -7.90
N ILE A 4 -1.46 5.85 -6.78
CA ILE A 4 -2.92 5.93 -6.64
C ILE A 4 -3.54 6.99 -7.56
N ILE A 5 -2.92 8.19 -7.62
CA ILE A 5 -3.41 9.31 -8.46
C ILE A 5 -3.38 8.93 -9.94
N LEU A 6 -2.32 8.25 -10.38
CA LEU A 6 -2.15 7.82 -11.77
C LEU A 6 -3.17 6.72 -12.12
N CYS A 7 -3.37 5.76 -11.24
CA CYS A 7 -4.39 4.72 -11.41
C CYS A 7 -5.79 5.31 -11.51
N ASP A 8 -6.15 6.23 -10.60
CA ASP A 8 -7.46 6.87 -10.57
C ASP A 8 -7.72 7.69 -11.84
N TYR A 9 -6.69 8.38 -12.34
CA TYR A 9 -6.78 9.11 -13.61
C TYR A 9 -7.06 8.16 -14.79
N ILE A 10 -6.33 7.05 -14.89
CA ILE A 10 -6.49 6.07 -15.98
C ILE A 10 -7.88 5.43 -15.95
N LEU A 11 -8.36 5.04 -14.77
CA LEU A 11 -9.70 4.45 -14.59
C LEU A 11 -10.84 5.40 -14.98
N LYS A 12 -10.66 6.71 -14.79
CA LYS A 12 -11.63 7.71 -15.25
C LYS A 12 -11.69 7.83 -16.77
N GLN A 13 -10.58 7.59 -17.47
CA GLN A 13 -10.51 7.74 -18.92
C GLN A 13 -11.03 6.50 -19.66
N LYS A 14 -10.83 5.31 -19.09
CA LYS A 14 -11.28 4.06 -19.68
C LYS A 14 -11.66 3.05 -18.59
N PRO A 15 -12.75 2.30 -18.77
CA PRO A 15 -13.09 1.19 -17.88
C PRO A 15 -12.11 0.04 -18.10
N PHE A 16 -11.04 0.00 -17.30
CA PHE A 16 -10.13 -1.14 -17.23
C PHE A 16 -10.53 -2.07 -16.09
N GLN A 17 -10.24 -3.37 -16.24
CA GLN A 17 -10.29 -4.30 -15.11
C GLN A 17 -9.15 -3.97 -14.13
N GLN A 18 -9.43 -4.04 -12.83
CA GLN A 18 -8.46 -3.76 -11.76
C GLN A 18 -7.16 -4.56 -11.93
N GLU A 19 -7.27 -5.81 -12.37
CA GLU A 19 -6.16 -6.73 -12.64
C GLU A 19 -5.18 -6.20 -13.70
N ALA A 20 -5.69 -5.45 -14.68
CA ALA A 20 -4.87 -4.84 -15.72
C ALA A 20 -4.02 -3.66 -15.20
N LEU A 21 -4.34 -3.11 -14.03
CA LEU A 21 -3.56 -2.04 -13.41
C LEU A 21 -2.40 -2.55 -12.56
N THR A 22 -2.39 -3.83 -12.15
CA THR A 22 -1.33 -4.38 -11.31
C THR A 22 0.05 -4.18 -11.93
N PRO A 23 0.32 -4.50 -13.21
CA PRO A 23 1.63 -4.25 -13.82
C PRO A 23 2.03 -2.77 -13.81
N PHE A 24 1.07 -1.87 -13.99
CA PHE A 24 1.30 -0.43 -13.97
C PHE A 24 1.68 0.06 -12.55
N ARG A 25 0.96 -0.42 -11.54
CA ARG A 25 1.26 -0.15 -10.12
C ARG A 25 2.64 -0.69 -9.75
N THR A 26 2.93 -1.94 -10.11
CA THR A 26 4.23 -2.57 -9.90
C THR A 26 5.35 -1.74 -10.51
N ALA A 27 5.21 -1.31 -11.77
CA ALA A 27 6.23 -0.52 -12.45
C ALA A 27 6.50 0.83 -11.76
N ILE A 28 5.44 1.55 -11.37
CA ILE A 28 5.58 2.83 -10.65
C ILE A 28 6.26 2.62 -9.31
N GLN A 29 5.78 1.66 -8.51
CA GLN A 29 6.33 1.43 -7.17
C GLN A 29 7.78 0.94 -7.25
N ALA A 30 8.10 0.04 -8.17
CA ALA A 30 9.46 -0.45 -8.39
C ALA A 30 10.43 0.69 -8.77
N PHE A 31 10.00 1.60 -9.65
CA PHE A 31 10.82 2.77 -10.02
C PHE A 31 11.12 3.67 -8.81
N HIS A 32 10.13 3.95 -7.96
CA HIS A 32 10.34 4.76 -6.77
C HIS A 32 11.27 4.06 -5.76
N LEU A 33 11.12 2.75 -5.57
CA LEU A 33 11.98 1.97 -4.69
C LEU A 33 13.41 1.91 -5.20
N ASP A 34 13.64 1.68 -6.51
CA ASP A 34 14.97 1.73 -7.13
C ASP A 34 15.63 3.11 -6.97
N TRP A 35 14.86 4.19 -7.08
CA TRP A 35 15.40 5.53 -6.95
C TRP A 35 15.75 5.91 -5.50
N ILE A 36 14.90 5.53 -4.54
CA ILE A 36 15.11 5.86 -3.12
C ILE A 36 16.18 4.95 -2.50
N SER A 37 16.31 3.70 -2.96
CA SER A 37 17.30 2.74 -2.45
C SER A 37 18.75 3.13 -2.73
N LYS A 38 18.98 4.06 -3.66
CA LYS A 38 20.31 4.60 -4.00
C LYS A 38 20.88 5.56 -2.94
N LYS A 39 20.15 5.83 -1.87
CA LYS A 39 20.53 6.77 -0.80
C LYS A 39 20.30 6.10 0.56
N PRO A 40 21.16 6.35 1.57
CA PRO A 40 20.90 5.86 2.91
C PRO A 40 19.57 6.40 3.43
N ALA A 41 18.64 5.50 3.76
CA ALA A 41 17.31 5.87 4.22
C ALA A 41 16.63 4.71 4.95
N CYS A 42 15.55 5.06 5.67
CA CYS A 42 14.57 4.12 6.18
C CYS A 42 13.22 4.44 5.54
N LEU A 43 12.64 3.49 4.81
CA LEU A 43 11.28 3.60 4.28
C LEU A 43 10.31 2.96 5.26
N ILE A 44 9.27 3.71 5.60
CA ILE A 44 8.10 3.24 6.32
C ILE A 44 6.93 3.28 5.35
N THR A 45 6.30 2.14 5.10
CA THR A 45 5.18 2.04 4.14
C THR A 45 4.14 1.03 4.58
N ASP A 46 2.87 1.32 4.29
CA ASP A 46 1.78 0.38 4.41
C ASP A 46 1.88 -0.68 3.29
N ILE A 47 1.72 -1.96 3.64
CA ILE A 47 1.84 -3.10 2.71
C ILE A 47 0.50 -3.82 2.49
N LEU A 48 -0.38 -3.78 3.49
CA LEU A 48 -1.70 -4.41 3.46
C LEU A 48 -2.71 -3.51 4.16
N GLU A 49 -3.88 -3.33 3.55
CA GLU A 49 -5.05 -2.74 4.17
C GLU A 49 -6.02 -3.85 4.55
N GLU A 50 -6.51 -3.82 5.79
CA GLU A 50 -7.61 -4.66 6.24
C GLU A 50 -8.80 -3.81 6.66
N VAL A 51 -9.98 -4.19 6.18
CA VAL A 51 -11.25 -3.55 6.54
C VAL A 51 -12.15 -4.59 7.19
N VAL A 52 -12.70 -4.26 8.34
CA VAL A 52 -13.70 -5.06 9.04
C VAL A 52 -15.01 -4.29 9.05
N ASP A 53 -16.01 -4.78 8.34
CA ASP A 53 -17.31 -4.14 8.30
C ASP A 53 -18.09 -4.31 9.62
N LYS A 54 -19.23 -3.62 9.72
CA LYS A 54 -20.14 -3.72 10.87
C LYS A 54 -20.69 -5.13 11.12
N ASN A 55 -20.68 -6.02 10.13
CA ASN A 55 -21.12 -7.41 10.25
C ASN A 55 -19.96 -8.35 10.67
N GLY A 56 -18.75 -7.80 10.85
CA GLY A 56 -17.54 -8.55 11.15
C GLY A 56 -16.87 -9.20 9.93
N VAL A 57 -17.34 -8.89 8.71
CA VAL A 57 -16.75 -9.38 7.48
C VAL A 57 -15.42 -8.67 7.26
N LYS A 58 -14.35 -9.46 7.13
CA LYS A 58 -13.01 -8.98 6.85
C LYS A 58 -12.73 -9.01 5.35
N SER A 59 -12.19 -7.93 4.83
CA SER A 59 -11.58 -7.87 3.51
C SER A 59 -10.16 -7.32 3.63
N SER A 60 -9.29 -7.76 2.72
CA SER A 60 -7.88 -7.35 2.70
C SER A 60 -7.47 -6.96 1.28
N LYS A 61 -6.62 -5.95 1.18
CA LYS A 61 -6.13 -5.42 -0.09
C LYS A 61 -4.64 -5.11 0.01
N ALA A 62 -3.85 -5.69 -0.90
CA ALA A 62 -2.44 -5.36 -1.02
C ALA A 62 -2.26 -3.89 -1.41
N LEU A 63 -1.34 -3.19 -0.75
CA LEU A 63 -0.96 -1.82 -1.05
C LEU A 63 0.42 -1.74 -1.74
N LEU A 64 1.25 -2.76 -1.50
CA LEU A 64 2.54 -2.95 -2.13
C LEU A 64 2.44 -4.04 -3.21
N TYR A 65 2.81 -3.69 -4.45
CA TYR A 65 2.76 -4.55 -5.64
C TYR A 65 4.15 -4.85 -6.20
N THR A 66 5.19 -4.62 -5.39
CA THR A 66 6.59 -4.88 -5.71
C THR A 66 7.33 -5.33 -4.45
N HIS A 67 8.60 -5.67 -4.56
CA HIS A 67 9.41 -6.08 -3.41
C HIS A 67 10.11 -4.87 -2.78
N LEU A 68 10.09 -4.81 -1.45
CA LEU A 68 10.96 -3.88 -0.72
C LEU A 68 12.43 -4.28 -0.93
N PRO A 69 13.37 -3.32 -0.89
CA PRO A 69 14.79 -3.61 -1.00
C PRO A 69 15.26 -4.50 0.15
N GLU A 70 16.41 -5.16 -0.06
CA GLU A 70 17.08 -5.89 1.01
C GLU A 70 17.47 -4.91 2.13
N ALA A 71 17.15 -5.30 3.36
CA ALA A 71 17.22 -4.40 4.50
C ALA A 71 18.28 -4.88 5.51
N ILE A 72 19.05 -3.93 6.05
CA ILE A 72 19.92 -4.18 7.22
C ILE A 72 19.11 -4.24 8.51
N ARG A 73 17.97 -3.53 8.56
CA ARG A 73 16.99 -3.61 9.65
C ARG A 73 15.59 -3.52 9.08
N GLN A 74 14.69 -4.27 9.67
CA GLN A 74 13.27 -4.25 9.32
C GLN A 74 12.41 -4.40 10.57
N ASP A 75 11.24 -3.78 10.55
CA ASP A 75 10.21 -3.96 11.56
C ASP A 75 8.83 -3.93 10.91
N ARG A 76 7.83 -4.51 11.58
CA ARG A 76 6.47 -4.66 11.06
C ARG A 76 5.46 -4.61 12.19
N TRP A 77 4.44 -3.78 12.02
CA TRP A 77 3.38 -3.63 13.01
C TRP A 77 2.03 -3.35 12.35
N TRP A 78 0.97 -3.50 13.14
CA TRP A 78 -0.37 -3.08 12.75
C TRP A 78 -0.62 -1.66 13.25
N TRP A 79 -1.10 -0.82 12.35
CA TRP A 79 -1.63 0.51 12.67
C TRP A 79 -3.16 0.46 12.62
N ASP A 80 -3.81 0.68 13.76
CA ASP A 80 -5.26 0.88 13.83
C ASP A 80 -5.63 2.26 13.27
N PHE A 81 -5.66 2.35 11.94
CA PHE A 81 -5.82 3.58 11.17
C PHE A 81 -7.15 4.29 11.48
N ASP A 82 -8.26 3.55 11.42
CA ASP A 82 -9.59 4.10 11.71
C ASP A 82 -10.43 3.09 12.49
N SER A 83 -10.58 3.35 13.78
CA SER A 83 -11.42 2.54 14.68
C SER A 83 -12.88 3.01 14.71
N THR A 84 -13.17 4.20 14.16
CA THR A 84 -14.46 4.88 14.25
C THR A 84 -15.34 4.71 13.01
N GLY A 85 -14.74 4.30 11.88
CA GLY A 85 -15.44 4.07 10.62
C GLY A 85 -15.83 5.35 9.89
N THR A 86 -14.93 6.33 9.94
CA THR A 86 -14.98 7.58 9.19
C THR A 86 -14.43 7.41 7.77
N TYR A 87 -13.40 6.57 7.59
CA TYR A 87 -12.75 6.31 6.31
C TYR A 87 -13.61 5.42 5.41
N TYR A 88 -13.98 4.23 5.92
CA TYR A 88 -15.02 3.40 5.34
C TYR A 88 -16.23 3.43 6.27
N ALA A 89 -17.35 3.95 5.78
CA ALA A 89 -18.55 4.19 6.57
C ALA A 89 -18.94 2.94 7.38
N GLY A 90 -18.87 3.07 8.71
CA GLY A 90 -19.24 2.00 9.65
C GLY A 90 -18.31 0.77 9.64
N SER A 91 -17.08 0.90 9.15
CA SER A 91 -16.09 -0.19 9.10
C SER A 91 -14.80 0.23 9.81
N ARG A 92 -14.13 -0.71 10.48
CA ARG A 92 -12.80 -0.46 11.06
C ARG A 92 -11.71 -0.75 10.03
N THR A 93 -10.68 0.08 9.98
CA THR A 93 -9.55 -0.07 9.07
C THR A 93 -8.26 -0.19 9.84
N ARG A 94 -7.45 -1.18 9.46
CA ARG A 94 -6.10 -1.42 9.98
C ARG A 94 -5.13 -1.52 8.80
N MET A 95 -3.92 -1.03 8.97
CA MET A 95 -2.86 -1.14 7.98
C MET A 95 -1.70 -1.94 8.55
N GLU A 96 -1.23 -2.94 7.82
CA GLU A 96 0.06 -3.57 8.11
C GLU A 96 1.13 -2.63 7.56
N VAL A 97 2.00 -2.16 8.45
CA VAL A 97 3.08 -1.23 8.12
C VAL A 97 4.40 -1.96 8.22
N GLN A 98 5.30 -1.73 7.26
CA GLN A 98 6.65 -2.25 7.27
C GLN A 98 7.66 -1.11 7.18
N ALA A 99 8.63 -1.13 8.10
CA ALA A 99 9.83 -0.31 8.04
C ALA A 99 10.99 -1.14 7.48
N VAL A 100 11.77 -0.55 6.58
CA VAL A 100 12.99 -1.15 6.00
C VAL A 100 14.08 -0.08 5.91
N GLU A 101 15.23 -0.36 6.53
CA GLU A 101 16.46 0.45 6.49
C GLU A 101 17.50 -0.26 5.62
N TRP A 102 18.20 0.49 4.76
CA TRP A 102 19.28 0.00 3.89
C TRP A 102 20.48 0.96 3.90
N ILE A 103 21.61 0.52 3.33
CA ILE A 103 22.87 1.28 3.24
C ILE A 103 22.85 2.23 2.04
#